data_AF-A0A0F9H5N0-F1
#
_entry.id   AF-A0A0F9H5N0-F1
#
_cell.length_a   1.000
_cell.length_b   1.000
_cell.length_c   1.000
_cell.angle_alpha   90.00
_cell.angle_beta   90.00
_cell.angle_gamma   90.00
#
_symmetry.space_group_name_H-M   'P 1'
#
loop_
_entity.id
_entity.type
_entity.pdbx_description
1 polymer ?
#
loop_
_entity_poly.entity_id
_entity_poly.type
_entity_poly.pdbx_seq_one_letter_code
_entity_poly.pdbx_strand_id
1 'polypeptide(L)'
;MGNEQSGGIAFANFDEEVEIIYNKLNIAKNEINFQFLRDCIDSFLKWIDEARDRCGQVQYYVTLNLGLATGEISRFVSSSVLKSFMASKFIRPNIIFKLKHGINHNKADKNFDLFLLAMECTCKKMIPTYFLCDSNHNLKVDPFKIALMGCRSKVYQNEHGEDTTIGRANIVYNTINLPRIALEIDKNNPNLTKEEKIDLFKKNWLEIAEDVKDLLFD
;
A
#
# COMPACT_ATOMS: atom_id res chain seq x y z
N MET A 1 -9.70 -16.47 2.46
CA MET A 1 -9.58 -15.08 1.98
C MET A 1 -8.38 -14.82 1.06
N GLY A 2 -7.30 -15.62 1.04
CA GLY A 2 -6.24 -15.44 0.01
C GLY A 2 -6.16 -16.51 -1.09
N ASN A 3 -6.89 -17.61 -0.99
CA ASN A 3 -6.84 -18.69 -1.99
C ASN A 3 -7.53 -18.32 -3.33
N GLU A 4 -8.19 -17.17 -3.41
CA GLU A 4 -8.98 -16.73 -4.58
C GLU A 4 -8.23 -15.69 -5.43
N GLN A 5 -7.02 -15.28 -5.04
CA GLN A 5 -6.22 -14.32 -5.80
C GLN A 5 -4.72 -14.66 -5.77
N SER A 6 -4.01 -14.31 -6.84
CA SER A 6 -2.56 -14.51 -6.96
C SER A 6 -1.73 -13.33 -6.41
N GLY A 7 -2.37 -12.24 -6.02
CA GLY A 7 -1.74 -11.00 -5.58
C GLY A 7 -1.80 -10.76 -4.06
N GLY A 8 -1.20 -9.64 -3.64
CA GLY A 8 -1.29 -9.17 -2.26
C GLY A 8 -2.67 -8.61 -1.92
N ILE A 9 -3.03 -8.71 -0.64
CA ILE A 9 -4.26 -8.18 -0.04
C ILE A 9 -3.88 -6.91 0.71
N ALA A 10 -4.76 -5.91 0.73
CA ALA A 10 -4.53 -4.71 1.53
C ALA A 10 -5.78 -4.25 2.27
N PHE A 11 -5.54 -3.75 3.49
CA PHE A 11 -6.51 -2.97 4.26
C PHE A 11 -6.21 -1.50 4.02
N ALA A 12 -7.21 -0.74 3.56
CA ALA A 12 -7.02 0.60 3.02
C ALA A 12 -6.82 1.67 4.11
N ASN A 13 -7.51 1.51 5.24
CA ASN A 13 -7.37 2.35 6.44
C ASN A 13 -7.54 1.46 7.68
N PHE A 14 -6.60 0.55 7.95
CA PHE A 14 -6.77 -0.47 8.98
C PHE A 14 -7.00 0.12 10.38
N ASP A 15 -6.37 1.25 10.69
CA ASP A 15 -6.57 1.98 11.94
C ASP A 15 -8.00 2.55 12.08
N GLU A 16 -8.52 3.15 11.02
CA GLU A 16 -9.90 3.68 10.99
C GLU A 16 -10.95 2.57 11.02
N GLU A 17 -10.77 1.53 10.20
CA GLU A 17 -11.69 0.40 10.08
C GLU A 17 -11.86 -0.34 11.42
N VAL A 18 -10.76 -0.52 12.17
CA VAL A 18 -10.81 -1.09 13.52
C VAL A 18 -11.54 -0.16 14.49
N GLU A 19 -11.33 1.15 14.44
CA GLU A 19 -12.08 2.10 15.28
C GLU A 19 -13.59 2.09 14.97
N ILE A 20 -13.98 2.02 13.70
CA ILE A 20 -15.39 1.89 13.28
C ILE A 20 -16.01 0.62 13.89
N ILE A 21 -15.32 -0.52 13.80
CA ILE A 21 -15.80 -1.79 14.38
C ILE A 21 -15.89 -1.68 15.90
N TYR A 22 -14.87 -1.13 16.55
CA TYR A 22 -14.82 -0.96 18.01
C TYR A 22 -16.00 -0.14 18.53
N ASN A 23 -16.30 0.99 17.86
CA ASN A 23 -17.42 1.85 18.18
C ASN A 23 -18.77 1.19 17.89
N LYS A 24 -18.91 0.49 16.76
CA LYS A 24 -20.14 -0.24 16.39
C LYS A 24 -20.51 -1.32 17.41
N LEU A 25 -19.50 -1.95 18.02
CA LEU A 25 -19.68 -2.96 19.06
C LEU A 25 -19.91 -2.36 20.46
N ASN A 26 -19.91 -1.02 20.60
CA ASN A 26 -20.05 -0.32 21.88
C ASN A 26 -19.06 -0.79 22.95
N ILE A 27 -17.82 -1.09 22.55
CA ILE A 27 -16.78 -1.54 23.48
C ILE A 27 -16.36 -0.34 24.35
N ALA A 28 -16.36 -0.52 25.67
CA ALA A 28 -15.97 0.52 26.60
C ALA A 28 -14.48 0.86 26.48
N LYS A 29 -14.15 2.15 26.44
CA LYS A 29 -12.78 2.66 26.36
C LYS A 29 -12.10 2.61 27.73
N ASN A 30 -11.65 1.43 28.13
CA ASN A 30 -10.94 1.20 29.38
C ASN A 30 -9.66 0.40 29.14
N GLU A 31 -8.75 0.43 30.10
CA GLU A 31 -7.43 -0.18 30.00
C GLU A 31 -7.49 -1.68 29.63
N ILE A 32 -8.43 -2.43 30.21
CA ILE A 32 -8.61 -3.86 29.94
C ILE A 32 -8.93 -4.09 28.46
N ASN A 33 -9.86 -3.33 27.90
CA ASN A 33 -10.26 -3.48 26.50
C ASN A 33 -9.19 -2.98 25.53
N PHE A 34 -8.42 -1.95 25.91
CA PHE A 34 -7.26 -1.53 25.12
C PHE A 34 -6.15 -2.57 25.14
N GLN A 35 -5.89 -3.20 26.29
CA GLN A 35 -4.94 -4.30 26.38
C GLN A 35 -5.39 -5.49 25.54
N PHE A 36 -6.66 -5.87 25.63
CA PHE A 36 -7.22 -6.92 24.78
C PHE A 36 -7.10 -6.60 23.28
N LEU A 37 -7.37 -5.36 22.88
CA LEU A 37 -7.19 -4.91 21.49
C LEU A 37 -5.72 -5.03 21.04
N ARG A 38 -4.76 -4.70 21.91
CA ARG A 38 -3.33 -4.90 21.62
C ARG A 38 -3.02 -6.37 21.42
N ASP A 39 -3.51 -7.25 22.29
CA ASP A 39 -3.28 -8.70 22.18
C ASP A 39 -3.88 -9.27 20.88
N CYS A 40 -5.05 -8.77 20.46
CA CYS A 40 -5.64 -9.11 19.16
C CYS A 40 -4.76 -8.65 17.98
N ILE A 41 -4.21 -7.45 18.03
CA ILE A 41 -3.29 -6.94 17.01
C ILE A 41 -2.03 -7.81 16.95
N ASP A 42 -1.43 -8.13 18.09
CA ASP A 42 -0.22 -8.95 18.16
C ASP A 42 -0.46 -10.36 17.60
N SER A 43 -1.60 -10.96 17.96
CA SER A 43 -2.03 -12.25 17.42
C SER A 43 -2.24 -12.18 15.91
N PHE A 44 -2.85 -11.11 15.40
CA PHE A 44 -3.06 -10.92 13.97
C PHE A 44 -1.74 -10.75 13.20
N LEU A 45 -0.81 -9.94 13.69
CA LEU A 45 0.51 -9.78 13.07
C LEU A 45 1.28 -11.10 13.04
N LYS A 46 1.26 -11.85 14.14
CA LYS A 46 1.85 -13.20 14.22
C LYS A 46 1.20 -14.13 13.19
N TRP A 47 -0.13 -14.14 13.10
CA TRP A 47 -0.84 -14.96 12.13
C TRP A 47 -0.45 -14.59 10.70
N ILE A 48 -0.33 -13.31 10.35
CA ILE A 48 0.11 -12.92 9.00
C ILE A 48 1.52 -13.45 8.68
N ASP A 49 2.44 -13.40 9.65
CA ASP A 49 3.82 -13.86 9.47
C ASP A 49 3.92 -15.41 9.42
N GLU A 50 3.10 -16.13 10.18
CA GLU A 50 3.16 -17.59 10.27
C GLU A 50 2.24 -18.31 9.28
N ALA A 51 1.09 -17.73 8.92
CA ALA A 51 0.13 -18.37 8.04
C ALA A 51 0.71 -18.58 6.65
N ARG A 52 0.34 -19.70 6.04
CA ARG A 52 0.78 -20.09 4.69
C ARG A 52 -0.41 -20.24 3.76
N ASP A 53 -0.19 -19.85 2.50
CA ASP A 53 -1.06 -19.96 1.34
C ASP A 53 -0.41 -20.89 0.29
N ARG A 54 -1.12 -21.21 -0.80
CA ARG A 54 -0.66 -22.01 -1.95
C ARG A 54 -0.05 -23.33 -1.53
N CYS A 55 -0.87 -24.20 -0.94
CA CYS A 55 -0.45 -25.50 -0.44
C CYS A 55 0.70 -25.43 0.59
N GLY A 56 0.75 -24.34 1.37
CA GLY A 56 1.73 -24.17 2.43
C GLY A 56 3.08 -23.59 1.99
N GLN A 57 3.22 -23.20 0.73
CA GLN A 57 4.51 -22.81 0.15
C GLN A 57 4.89 -21.35 0.39
N VAL A 58 3.92 -20.46 0.56
CA VAL A 58 4.17 -19.02 0.65
C VAL A 58 3.43 -18.40 1.83
N GLN A 59 3.99 -17.36 2.44
CA GLN A 59 3.27 -16.54 3.40
C GLN A 59 2.20 -15.69 2.71
N TYR A 60 1.12 -15.38 3.42
CA TYR A 60 0.16 -14.38 2.93
C TYR A 60 0.83 -13.03 2.76
N TYR A 61 0.58 -12.39 1.62
CA TYR A 61 1.02 -11.02 1.39
C TYR A 61 -0.10 -10.06 1.78
N VAL A 62 -0.09 -9.63 3.04
CA VAL A 62 -1.00 -8.60 3.57
C VAL A 62 -0.28 -7.27 3.71
N THR A 63 -0.94 -6.19 3.31
CA THR A 63 -0.51 -4.80 3.47
C THR A 63 -1.48 -4.04 4.37
N LEU A 64 -0.97 -3.45 5.46
CA LEU A 64 -1.75 -2.59 6.35
C LEU A 64 -1.43 -1.12 6.03
N ASN A 65 -2.44 -0.35 5.60
CA ASN A 65 -2.30 1.09 5.41
C ASN A 65 -2.81 1.81 6.68
N LEU A 66 -2.02 2.74 7.21
CA LEU A 66 -2.23 3.40 8.51
C LEU A 66 -1.85 4.88 8.46
N GLY A 67 -2.23 5.64 9.50
CA GLY A 67 -1.59 6.89 9.89
C GLY A 67 -2.43 8.15 9.73
N LEU A 68 -3.56 8.06 9.02
CA LEU A 68 -4.44 9.21 8.77
C LEU A 68 -5.47 9.43 9.88
N ALA A 69 -5.99 8.36 10.46
CA ALA A 69 -7.09 8.45 11.40
C ALA A 69 -6.62 9.06 12.74
N THR A 70 -7.34 10.06 13.24
CA THR A 70 -6.95 10.83 14.43
C THR A 70 -7.76 10.49 15.67
N GLY A 71 -8.64 9.50 15.60
CA GLY A 71 -9.40 8.99 16.72
C GLY A 71 -8.51 8.34 17.77
N GLU A 72 -9.03 8.21 18.98
CA GLU A 72 -8.30 7.62 20.10
C GLU A 72 -8.00 6.14 19.83
N ILE A 73 -8.99 5.38 19.32
CA ILE A 73 -8.82 3.96 19.02
C ILE A 73 -7.91 3.80 17.80
N SER A 74 -8.14 4.58 16.75
CA SER A 74 -7.34 4.46 15.53
C SER A 74 -5.85 4.77 15.77
N ARG A 75 -5.56 5.79 16.58
CA ARG A 75 -4.18 6.10 17.00
C ARG A 75 -3.58 4.99 17.84
N PHE A 76 -4.36 4.41 18.77
CA PHE A 76 -3.93 3.26 19.54
C PHE A 76 -3.58 2.07 18.64
N VAL A 77 -4.41 1.77 17.65
CA VAL A 77 -4.19 0.70 16.65
C VAL A 77 -2.90 0.95 15.88
N SER A 78 -2.73 2.14 15.28
CA SER A 78 -1.51 2.52 14.56
C SER A 78 -0.26 2.35 15.43
N SER A 79 -0.29 2.87 16.67
CA SER A 79 0.84 2.76 17.59
C SER A 79 1.15 1.32 17.98
N SER A 80 0.12 0.48 18.13
CA SER A 80 0.28 -0.92 18.52
C SER A 80 0.85 -1.74 17.38
N VAL A 81 0.34 -1.58 16.16
CA VAL A 81 0.90 -2.24 14.97
C VAL A 81 2.39 -1.93 14.82
N LEU A 82 2.78 -0.65 14.91
CA LEU A 82 4.17 -0.23 14.77
C LEU A 82 5.07 -0.78 15.90
N LYS A 83 4.64 -0.66 17.17
CA LYS A 83 5.42 -1.15 18.31
C LYS A 83 5.60 -2.66 18.29
N SER A 84 4.52 -3.39 18.01
CA SER A 84 4.53 -4.85 18.00
C SER A 84 5.36 -5.40 16.84
N PHE A 85 5.20 -4.84 15.64
CA PHE A 85 6.04 -5.20 14.50
C PHE A 85 7.52 -4.91 14.78
N MET A 86 7.83 -3.72 15.31
CA MET A 86 9.19 -3.30 15.66
C MET A 86 9.84 -4.24 16.70
N ALA A 87 9.10 -4.70 17.71
CA ALA A 87 9.61 -5.59 18.75
C ALA A 87 9.68 -7.07 18.34
N SER A 88 8.93 -7.47 17.31
CA SER A 88 8.85 -8.86 16.85
C SER A 88 10.07 -9.30 16.03
N LYS A 89 10.09 -10.57 15.61
CA LYS A 89 10.98 -11.08 14.54
C LYS A 89 10.31 -11.13 13.17
N PHE A 90 9.09 -10.60 13.06
CA PHE A 90 8.28 -10.72 11.86
C PHE A 90 8.89 -9.97 10.69
N ILE A 91 8.65 -10.50 9.49
CA ILE A 91 8.96 -9.87 8.21
C ILE A 91 7.68 -9.43 7.48
N ARG A 92 6.51 -9.93 7.91
CA ARG A 92 5.17 -9.54 7.45
C ARG A 92 4.33 -9.03 8.63
N PRO A 93 3.27 -8.21 8.38
CA PRO A 93 2.79 -7.68 7.11
C PRO A 93 3.71 -6.64 6.48
N ASN A 94 3.41 -6.23 5.24
CA ASN A 94 3.87 -4.93 4.75
C ASN A 94 3.06 -3.83 5.45
N ILE A 95 3.70 -2.72 5.80
CA ILE A 95 3.04 -1.59 6.46
C ILE A 95 3.29 -0.34 5.62
N ILE A 96 2.21 0.33 5.24
CA ILE A 96 2.23 1.62 4.55
C ILE A 96 1.77 2.69 5.52
N PHE A 97 2.63 3.65 5.82
CA PHE A 97 2.29 4.83 6.62
C PHE A 97 1.96 5.99 5.68
N LYS A 98 0.69 6.42 5.66
CA LYS A 98 0.22 7.54 4.83
C LYS A 98 0.61 8.86 5.49
N LEU A 99 1.35 9.70 4.77
CA LEU A 99 1.79 11.02 5.24
C LEU A 99 0.92 12.13 4.65
N LYS A 100 0.38 12.98 5.53
CA LYS A 100 -0.49 14.10 5.18
C LYS A 100 -0.24 15.31 6.10
N HIS A 101 -0.01 16.47 5.49
CA HIS A 101 0.08 17.76 6.16
C HIS A 101 -1.23 18.09 6.89
N GLY A 102 -1.12 18.54 8.13
CA GLY A 102 -2.26 18.80 9.01
C GLY A 102 -2.75 17.56 9.76
N ILE A 103 -2.15 16.38 9.51
CA ILE A 103 -2.48 15.13 10.22
C ILE A 103 -1.27 14.58 10.95
N ASN A 104 -0.16 14.32 10.27
CA ASN A 104 1.00 13.64 10.85
C ASN A 104 2.37 14.16 10.39
N HIS A 105 2.42 15.15 9.50
CA HIS A 105 3.67 15.55 8.85
C HIS A 105 4.43 16.62 9.64
N ASN A 106 3.74 17.58 10.26
CA ASN A 106 4.37 18.66 11.01
C ASN A 106 4.31 18.43 12.51
N LYS A 107 5.25 19.04 13.26
CA LYS A 107 5.32 18.95 14.72
C LYS A 107 4.04 19.31 15.47
N ALA A 108 3.22 20.20 14.90
CA ALA A 108 1.95 20.64 15.47
C ALA A 108 0.77 19.72 15.12
N ASP A 109 0.95 18.79 14.18
CA ASP A 109 -0.11 17.91 13.72
C ASP A 109 -0.38 16.83 14.79
N LYS A 110 -1.65 16.43 14.92
CA LYS A 110 -2.10 15.53 16.00
C LYS A 110 -1.36 14.20 16.00
N ASN A 111 -1.15 13.59 14.83
CA ASN A 111 -0.48 12.30 14.64
C ASN A 111 1.03 12.42 14.37
N PHE A 112 1.66 13.56 14.64
CA PHE A 112 3.10 13.70 14.46
C PHE A 112 3.92 12.73 15.32
N ASP A 113 3.43 12.41 16.52
CA ASP A 113 4.01 11.40 17.38
C ASP A 113 4.00 10.00 16.74
N LEU A 114 2.94 9.66 15.99
CA LEU A 114 2.86 8.42 15.23
C LEU A 114 3.83 8.41 14.04
N PHE A 115 4.08 9.56 13.41
CA PHE A 115 5.09 9.66 12.36
C PHE A 115 6.51 9.42 12.93
N LEU A 116 6.84 9.99 14.09
CA LEU A 116 8.11 9.71 14.76
C LEU A 116 8.26 8.22 15.12
N LEU A 117 7.19 7.59 15.60
CA LEU A 117 7.16 6.15 15.88
C LEU A 117 7.33 5.31 14.60
N ALA A 118 6.69 5.71 13.50
CA ALA A 118 6.87 5.08 12.19
C ALA A 118 8.33 5.18 11.74
N MET A 119 8.98 6.34 11.91
CA MET A 119 10.39 6.52 11.59
C MET A 119 11.29 5.63 12.44
N GLU A 120 11.04 5.52 13.75
CA GLU A 120 11.78 4.62 14.63
C GLU A 120 11.66 3.16 14.16
N CYS A 121 10.45 2.74 13.80
CA CYS A 121 10.19 1.42 13.23
C CYS A 121 10.98 1.21 11.93
N THR A 122 10.95 2.18 11.00
CA THR A 122 11.71 2.11 9.74
C THR A 122 13.21 1.97 10.00
N CYS A 123 13.78 2.70 10.97
CA CYS A 123 15.20 2.59 11.33
C CYS A 123 15.61 1.20 11.81
N LYS A 124 14.68 0.44 12.41
CA LYS A 124 14.96 -0.92 12.94
C LYS A 124 14.54 -2.04 11.99
N LYS A 125 13.56 -1.80 11.12
CA LYS A 125 12.87 -2.85 10.33
C LYS A 125 12.75 -2.56 8.84
N MET A 126 13.22 -1.42 8.34
CA MET A 126 13.02 -0.92 6.97
C MET A 126 11.56 -0.64 6.57
N ILE A 127 10.61 -0.98 7.43
CA ILE A 127 9.15 -0.81 7.29
C ILE A 127 8.69 0.05 8.48
N PRO A 128 7.72 0.97 8.33
CA PRO A 128 6.83 1.16 7.19
C PRO A 128 7.46 1.82 5.95
N THR A 129 6.82 1.60 4.81
CA THR A 129 6.99 2.43 3.60
C THR A 129 6.06 3.63 3.69
N TYR A 130 6.50 4.80 3.22
CA TYR A 130 5.73 6.03 3.32
C TYR A 130 4.97 6.34 2.05
N PHE A 131 3.69 6.68 2.18
CA PHE A 131 2.86 7.11 1.08
C PHE A 131 2.50 8.58 1.19
N LEU A 132 3.07 9.39 0.29
CA LEU A 132 2.91 10.85 0.31
C LEU A 132 1.57 11.27 -0.29
N CYS A 133 0.59 11.53 0.57
CA CYS A 133 -0.74 12.01 0.16
C CYS A 133 -0.69 13.43 -0.42
N ASP A 134 0.32 14.23 -0.08
CA ASP A 134 0.52 15.59 -0.59
C ASP A 134 1.35 15.68 -1.88
N SER A 135 1.73 14.54 -2.48
CA SER A 135 2.37 14.57 -3.79
C SER A 135 1.46 15.14 -4.87
N ASN A 136 2.03 15.76 -5.91
CA ASN A 136 1.28 16.44 -6.98
C ASN A 136 0.13 15.60 -7.57
N HIS A 137 0.33 14.29 -7.70
CA HIS A 137 -0.67 13.37 -8.25
C HIS A 137 -1.76 12.95 -7.26
N ASN A 138 -1.52 13.09 -5.96
CA ASN A 138 -2.45 12.69 -4.90
C ASN A 138 -3.11 13.89 -4.21
N LEU A 139 -2.63 15.13 -4.45
CA LEU A 139 -3.06 16.32 -3.73
C LEU A 139 -4.57 16.59 -3.80
N LYS A 140 -5.19 16.25 -4.95
CA LYS A 140 -6.63 16.42 -5.19
C LYS A 140 -7.47 15.22 -4.74
N VAL A 141 -6.82 14.17 -4.25
CA VAL A 141 -7.47 12.92 -3.87
C VAL A 141 -7.71 12.94 -2.36
N ASP A 142 -8.89 12.50 -1.94
CA ASP A 142 -9.18 12.25 -0.52
C ASP A 142 -8.24 11.15 0.01
N PRO A 143 -7.32 11.43 0.94
CA PRO A 143 -6.30 10.47 1.37
C PRO A 143 -6.87 9.19 2.02
N PHE A 144 -8.13 9.21 2.47
CA PHE A 144 -8.83 8.03 2.99
C PHE A 144 -9.36 7.10 1.88
N LYS A 145 -9.51 7.58 0.63
CA LYS A 145 -10.03 6.79 -0.51
C LYS A 145 -8.93 6.13 -1.36
N ILE A 146 -7.68 6.23 -0.93
CA ILE A 146 -6.48 5.90 -1.72
C ILE A 146 -5.56 5.09 -0.82
N ALA A 147 -5.20 3.90 -1.29
CA ALA A 147 -4.33 2.99 -0.59
C ALA A 147 -3.40 2.28 -1.57
N LEU A 148 -2.35 1.65 -1.05
CA LEU A 148 -1.48 0.79 -1.85
C LEU A 148 -1.80 -0.67 -1.56
N MET A 149 -1.92 -1.46 -2.63
CA MET A 149 -2.13 -2.90 -2.60
C MET A 149 -0.81 -3.65 -2.84
N GLY A 150 -0.60 -4.71 -2.06
CA GLY A 150 0.63 -5.51 -2.12
C GLY A 150 1.86 -4.64 -1.90
N CYS A 151 2.80 -4.66 -2.85
CA CYS A 151 4.01 -3.85 -2.79
C CYS A 151 3.74 -2.35 -3.00
N ARG A 152 2.98 -2.01 -4.06
CA ARG A 152 2.92 -0.63 -4.59
C ARG A 152 1.77 -0.36 -5.58
N SER A 153 0.84 -1.29 -5.77
CA SER A 153 -0.20 -1.12 -6.78
C SER A 153 -1.24 -0.11 -6.29
N LYS A 154 -1.47 0.96 -7.06
CA LYS A 154 -2.48 1.98 -6.79
C LYS A 154 -3.53 1.94 -7.89
N VAL A 155 -4.76 1.58 -7.54
CA VAL A 155 -5.93 1.59 -8.42
C VAL A 155 -6.93 2.57 -7.83
N TYR A 156 -7.31 3.63 -8.54
CA TYR A 156 -8.10 4.74 -7.95
C TYR A 156 -9.23 5.23 -8.87
N GLN A 157 -8.91 5.68 -10.09
CA GLN A 157 -9.89 6.29 -10.99
C GLN A 157 -10.95 5.30 -11.49
N ASN A 158 -12.21 5.68 -11.43
CA ASN A 158 -13.35 4.84 -11.79
C ASN A 158 -14.26 5.56 -12.79
N GLU A 159 -14.40 5.02 -14.00
CA GLU A 159 -15.25 5.63 -15.05
C GLU A 159 -16.76 5.46 -14.80
N HIS A 160 -17.14 4.44 -14.02
CA HIS A 160 -18.54 4.06 -13.82
C HIS A 160 -18.98 4.17 -12.35
N GLY A 161 -18.25 4.93 -11.54
CA GLY A 161 -18.58 5.07 -10.13
C GLY A 161 -17.68 6.07 -9.43
N GLU A 162 -17.61 5.95 -8.12
CA GLU A 162 -16.76 6.81 -7.31
C GLU A 162 -15.29 6.43 -7.45
N ASP A 163 -14.44 7.46 -7.55
CA ASP A 163 -12.99 7.30 -7.47
C ASP A 163 -12.58 6.84 -6.06
N THR A 164 -12.14 5.59 -5.96
CA THR A 164 -11.65 4.99 -4.73
C THR A 164 -10.81 3.76 -5.01
N THR A 165 -9.85 3.45 -4.14
CA THR A 165 -9.14 2.16 -4.13
C THR A 165 -9.94 1.06 -3.42
N ILE A 166 -10.84 1.44 -2.50
CA ILE A 166 -11.53 0.49 -1.63
C ILE A 166 -12.46 -0.39 -2.48
N GLY A 167 -12.34 -1.71 -2.31
CA GLY A 167 -13.12 -2.69 -3.07
C GLY A 167 -12.67 -2.90 -4.51
N ARG A 168 -11.59 -2.23 -4.96
CA ARG A 168 -11.03 -2.43 -6.30
C ARG A 168 -9.80 -3.33 -6.25
N ALA A 169 -9.59 -4.06 -7.35
CA ALA A 169 -8.47 -4.97 -7.50
C ALA A 169 -7.71 -4.68 -8.80
N ASN A 170 -6.49 -5.22 -8.88
CA ASN A 170 -5.75 -5.30 -10.14
C ASN A 170 -5.94 -6.71 -10.72
N ILE A 171 -6.52 -6.81 -11.92
CA ILE A 171 -6.81 -8.10 -12.56
C ILE A 171 -5.52 -8.78 -13.00
N VAL A 172 -4.62 -8.01 -13.61
CA VAL A 172 -3.39 -8.53 -14.20
C VAL A 172 -2.36 -7.42 -14.34
N TYR A 173 -1.12 -7.78 -14.60
CA TYR A 173 -0.07 -6.85 -14.94
C TYR A 173 0.74 -7.42 -16.10
N ASN A 174 1.08 -6.55 -17.06
CA ASN A 174 1.99 -6.85 -18.15
C ASN A 174 3.29 -6.07 -17.92
N THR A 175 4.44 -6.73 -18.04
CA THR A 175 5.75 -6.06 -17.98
C THR A 175 6.30 -5.94 -19.38
N ILE A 176 6.48 -4.71 -19.85
CA ILE A 176 7.10 -4.42 -21.14
C ILE A 176 8.62 -4.30 -20.94
N ASN A 177 9.38 -4.98 -21.80
CA ASN A 177 10.85 -4.96 -21.75
C ASN A 177 11.40 -3.72 -22.48
N LEU A 178 11.48 -2.59 -21.78
CA LEU A 178 12.02 -1.34 -22.31
C LEU A 178 13.44 -1.48 -22.88
N PRO A 179 14.41 -2.14 -22.22
CA PRO A 179 15.73 -2.36 -22.81
C PRO A 179 15.69 -3.06 -24.16
N ARG A 180 14.79 -4.03 -24.34
CA ARG A 180 14.64 -4.75 -25.62
C ARG A 180 14.22 -3.81 -26.76
N ILE A 181 13.25 -2.93 -26.51
CA ILE A 181 12.80 -1.93 -27.49
C ILE A 181 13.97 -1.05 -27.93
N ALA A 182 14.76 -0.56 -26.96
CA ALA A 182 15.91 0.29 -27.25
C ALA A 182 16.98 -0.43 -28.08
N LEU A 183 17.31 -1.69 -27.74
CA LEU A 183 18.30 -2.50 -28.45
C LEU A 183 17.86 -2.84 -29.89
N GLU A 184 16.58 -3.12 -30.10
CA GLU A 184 16.04 -3.38 -31.45
C GLU A 184 16.07 -2.13 -32.32
N ILE A 185 15.74 -0.97 -31.76
CA ILE A 185 15.85 0.33 -32.46
C ILE A 185 17.30 0.60 -32.85
N ASP A 186 18.24 0.42 -31.92
CA ASP A 186 19.66 0.67 -32.16
C ASP A 186 20.22 -0.25 -33.26
N LYS A 187 19.88 -1.54 -33.19
CA LYS A 187 20.27 -2.55 -34.19
C LYS A 187 19.69 -2.26 -35.57
N ASN A 188 18.41 -1.92 -35.65
CA ASN A 188 17.71 -1.78 -36.93
C ASN A 188 17.92 -0.40 -37.58
N ASN A 189 18.33 0.61 -36.80
CA ASN A 189 18.49 1.98 -37.25
C ASN A 189 19.88 2.54 -36.89
N PRO A 190 20.98 1.93 -37.35
CA PRO A 190 22.33 2.28 -36.92
C PRO A 190 22.73 3.72 -37.25
N ASN A 191 22.16 4.28 -38.33
CA ASN A 191 22.49 5.62 -38.83
C ASN A 191 21.67 6.74 -38.18
N LEU A 192 20.64 6.42 -37.39
CA LEU A 192 19.87 7.45 -36.68
C LEU A 192 20.69 8.03 -35.53
N THR A 193 20.50 9.32 -35.32
CA THR A 193 21.01 10.03 -34.13
C THR A 193 20.33 9.49 -32.87
N LYS A 194 20.91 9.83 -31.71
CA LYS A 194 20.37 9.40 -30.42
C LYS A 194 18.98 9.98 -30.18
N GLU A 195 18.76 11.23 -30.56
CA GLU A 195 17.48 11.93 -30.44
C GLU A 195 16.40 11.24 -31.28
N GLU A 196 16.70 10.93 -32.54
CA GLU A 196 15.77 10.19 -33.42
C GLU A 196 15.44 8.79 -32.87
N LYS A 197 16.43 8.09 -32.31
CA LYS A 197 16.21 6.79 -31.66
C LYS A 197 15.34 6.90 -30.41
N ILE A 198 15.49 7.97 -29.62
CA ILE A 198 14.65 8.23 -28.44
C ILE A 198 13.20 8.52 -28.85
N ASP A 199 13.00 9.26 -29.93
CA ASP A 199 11.64 9.56 -30.40
C ASP A 199 10.96 8.31 -31.00
N LEU A 200 11.71 7.48 -31.72
CA LEU A 200 11.23 6.17 -32.16
C LEU A 200 10.93 5.26 -30.96
N PHE A 201 11.76 5.30 -29.93
CA PHE A 201 11.55 4.53 -28.70
C PHE A 201 10.23 4.91 -28.02
N LYS A 202 9.94 6.20 -27.88
CA LYS A 202 8.67 6.68 -27.30
C LYS A 202 7.47 6.21 -28.12
N LYS A 203 7.57 6.28 -29.45
CA LYS A 203 6.52 5.81 -30.36
C LYS A 203 6.27 4.31 -30.22
N ASN A 204 7.31 3.49 -30.34
CA ASN A 204 7.20 2.03 -30.23
C ASN A 204 6.70 1.61 -28.84
N TRP A 205 7.16 2.28 -27.79
CA TRP A 205 6.65 2.08 -26.43
C TRP A 205 5.14 2.31 -26.35
N LEU A 206 4.64 3.42 -26.90
CA LEU A 206 3.21 3.77 -26.86
C LEU A 206 2.38 2.77 -27.66
N GLU A 207 2.83 2.37 -28.85
CA GLU A 207 2.15 1.36 -29.67
C GLU A 207 2.03 0.03 -28.92
N ILE A 208 3.13 -0.47 -28.33
CA ILE A 208 3.10 -1.70 -27.52
C ILE A 208 2.18 -1.53 -26.30
N ALA A 209 2.24 -0.38 -25.63
CA ALA A 209 1.40 -0.11 -24.46
C ALA A 209 -0.10 -0.12 -24.80
N GLU A 210 -0.48 0.43 -25.97
CA GLU A 210 -1.84 0.41 -26.49
C GLU A 210 -2.33 -1.01 -26.81
N ASP A 211 -1.46 -1.88 -27.32
CA ASP A 211 -1.83 -3.27 -27.61
C ASP A 211 -1.97 -4.10 -26.31
N VAL A 212 -1.03 -3.95 -25.37
CA VAL A 212 -0.99 -4.82 -24.18
C VAL A 212 -1.98 -4.44 -23.08
N LYS A 213 -2.61 -3.26 -23.16
CA LYS A 213 -3.60 -2.84 -22.17
C LYS A 213 -4.88 -3.69 -22.25
N ASP A 214 -5.17 -4.23 -23.44
CA ASP A 214 -6.41 -4.96 -23.73
C ASP A 214 -6.24 -6.49 -23.80
N LEU A 215 -5.01 -6.99 -23.65
CA LEU A 215 -4.61 -8.41 -23.80
C LEU A 215 -5.44 -9.45 -23.02
N LEU A 216 -6.28 -9.03 -22.08
CA LEU A 216 -7.03 -9.90 -21.18
C LEU A 216 -8.52 -9.51 -21.05
N PHE A 217 -9.01 -8.67 -21.95
CA PHE A 217 -10.44 -8.38 -22.12
C PHE A 217 -11.07 -9.10 -23.32
N ASP A 218 -10.30 -9.95 -24.02
CA ASP A 218 -10.77 -10.86 -25.07
C ASP A 218 -11.24 -12.22 -24.52
#